data_AF-A0A2N1JJH6-F1
#
_entry.id   AF-A0A2N1JJH6-F1
#
_cell.length_a   1.000
_cell.length_b   1.000
_cell.length_c   1.000
_cell.angle_alpha   90.00
_cell.angle_beta   90.00
_cell.angle_gamma   90.00
#
_symmetry.space_group_name_H-M   'P 1'
#
loop_
_entity.id
_entity.type
_entity.pdbx_description
1 polymer ?
#
loop_
_entity_poly.entity_id
_entity_poly.type
_entity_poly.pdbx_seq_one_letter_code
_entity_poly.pdbx_strand_id
1 'polypeptide(L)'
;MTDPFVPPGAPVPQDLPVPQAPPPGAYGVPVGGYQAPVGGYSAPSAPPASRGMGAVSLVAALIAALVAPAVAGVLALQIGLAVSVNDLFDRSGDFVIAALFPVRIETLWAEIMFWLGTVLGLFGVIGGIVAVARRRGRGMGIAAIVIAALGPGIFFLAVAIMYGIGNGIAFDPMA
;
A
#
# COMPACT_ATOMS: atom_id res chain seq x y z
N MET A 1 -28.38 -17.56 43.48
CA MET A 1 -27.36 -16.73 44.17
C MET A 1 -26.03 -17.03 43.51
N THR A 2 -25.53 -16.12 42.69
CA THR A 2 -24.27 -16.24 41.96
C THR A 2 -23.24 -15.41 42.70
N ASP A 3 -22.28 -16.05 43.37
CA ASP A 3 -21.17 -15.34 44.01
C ASP A 3 -20.25 -14.72 42.96
N PRO A 4 -19.82 -13.44 43.12
CA PRO A 4 -18.87 -12.83 42.21
C PRO A 4 -17.47 -13.42 42.42
N PHE A 5 -16.85 -13.88 41.32
CA PHE A 5 -15.43 -14.21 41.29
C PHE A 5 -14.59 -12.95 41.49
N VAL A 6 -13.84 -12.88 42.61
CA VAL A 6 -12.88 -11.82 42.90
C VAL A 6 -11.50 -12.29 42.44
N PRO A 7 -10.82 -11.58 41.51
CA PRO A 7 -9.49 -11.97 41.06
C PRO A 7 -8.46 -11.85 42.20
N PRO A 8 -7.44 -12.73 42.28
CA PRO A 8 -6.37 -12.60 43.26
C PRO A 8 -5.65 -11.25 43.11
N GLY A 9 -5.55 -10.52 44.22
CA GLY A 9 -4.81 -9.26 44.27
C GLY A 9 -3.33 -9.48 43.97
N ALA A 10 -2.74 -8.57 43.20
CA ALA A 10 -1.30 -8.59 42.92
C ALA A 10 -0.49 -8.49 44.24
N PRO A 11 0.67 -9.18 44.35
CA PRO A 11 1.52 -9.08 45.53
C PRO A 11 1.97 -7.64 45.76
N VAL A 12 1.64 -7.09 46.92
CA VAL A 12 2.16 -5.81 47.38
C VAL A 12 3.63 -6.02 47.76
N PRO A 13 4.59 -5.22 47.25
CA PRO A 13 5.97 -5.28 47.72
C PRO A 13 6.03 -4.90 49.20
N GLN A 14 6.09 -5.92 50.07
CA GLN A 14 6.47 -5.77 51.46
C GLN A 14 8.00 -5.76 51.49
N ASP A 15 8.58 -4.56 51.52
CA ASP A 15 9.89 -4.24 52.11
C ASP A 15 10.36 -2.89 51.58
N LEU A 16 9.80 -1.83 52.14
CA LEU A 16 10.47 -0.52 52.08
C LEU A 16 11.39 -0.43 53.31
N PRO A 17 12.70 -0.16 53.15
CA PRO A 17 13.61 -0.05 54.27
C PRO A 17 13.14 1.01 55.25
N VAL A 18 12.90 0.61 56.50
CA VAL A 18 12.61 1.56 57.59
C VAL A 18 13.87 2.38 57.84
N PRO A 19 13.82 3.73 57.77
CA PRO A 19 15.00 4.56 58.00
C PRO A 19 15.53 4.35 59.42
N GLN A 20 16.70 3.74 59.52
CA GLN A 20 17.40 3.52 60.79
C GLN A 20 17.99 4.85 61.26
N ALA A 21 17.68 5.24 62.50
CA ALA A 21 18.20 6.47 63.09
C ALA A 21 19.75 6.39 63.19
N PRO A 22 20.49 7.47 62.87
CA PRO A 22 21.95 7.46 62.91
C PRO A 22 22.48 7.27 64.35
N PRO A 23 23.64 6.62 64.54
CA PRO A 23 24.29 6.51 65.85
C PRO A 23 24.64 7.89 66.43
N PRO A 24 24.59 8.08 67.77
CA PRO A 24 24.92 9.36 68.40
C PRO A 24 26.36 9.78 68.07
N GLY A 25 26.54 10.93 67.41
CA GLY A 25 27.86 11.48 67.03
C GLY A 25 28.19 11.44 65.54
N ALA A 26 27.30 10.92 64.68
CA ALA A 26 27.48 11.01 63.23
C ALA A 26 27.30 12.46 62.74
N TYR A 27 28.32 13.00 62.08
CA TYR A 27 28.28 14.32 61.43
C TYR A 27 27.22 14.31 60.32
N GLY A 28 26.10 15.01 60.53
CA GLY A 28 25.07 15.20 59.51
C GLY A 28 25.49 16.27 58.52
N VAL A 29 25.81 15.89 57.28
CA VAL A 29 26.00 16.83 56.19
C VAL A 29 24.62 17.37 55.78
N PRO A 30 24.40 18.71 55.74
CA PRO A 30 23.16 19.28 55.22
C PRO A 30 23.06 18.97 53.72
N VAL A 31 22.40 17.87 53.39
CA VAL A 31 21.93 17.63 52.01
C VAL A 31 20.76 18.58 51.80
N GLY A 32 21.07 19.73 51.18
CA GLY A 32 20.04 20.65 50.70
C GLY A 32 19.07 19.87 49.82
N GLY A 33 17.85 19.66 50.32
CA GLY A 33 16.82 18.95 49.60
C GLY A 33 16.52 19.69 48.31
N TYR A 34 16.88 19.12 47.17
CA TYR A 34 16.31 19.56 45.91
C TYR A 34 14.82 19.24 45.96
N GLN A 35 14.02 20.27 46.20
CA GLN A 35 12.57 20.18 46.12
C GLN A 35 12.23 19.80 44.68
N ALA A 36 11.71 18.59 44.47
CA ALA A 36 11.27 18.16 43.15
C ALA A 36 10.22 19.17 42.64
N PRO A 37 10.31 19.67 41.40
CA PRO A 37 9.36 20.63 40.87
C PRO A 37 7.92 20.13 41.06
N VAL A 38 7.15 20.84 41.88
CA VAL A 38 5.74 20.53 42.14
C VAL A 38 4.93 21.15 41.00
N GLY A 39 4.86 20.42 39.89
CA GLY A 39 4.14 20.83 38.70
C GLY A 39 4.21 19.72 37.66
N GLY A 40 3.08 19.09 37.37
CA GLY A 40 3.01 18.07 36.32
C GLY A 40 3.38 18.69 34.98
N TYR A 41 4.47 18.21 34.38
CA TYR A 41 4.83 18.60 33.02
C TYR A 41 3.73 18.12 32.06
N SER A 42 2.94 19.05 31.52
CA SER A 42 2.05 18.76 30.40
C SER A 42 2.80 19.02 29.10
N ALA A 43 3.06 17.97 28.34
CA ALA A 43 3.65 18.10 27.02
C ALA A 43 2.69 18.88 26.10
N PRO A 44 3.18 19.81 25.26
CA PRO A 44 2.35 20.49 24.27
C PRO A 44 1.62 19.48 23.38
N SER A 45 0.36 19.77 23.01
CA SER A 45 -0.40 18.91 22.10
C SER A 45 0.31 18.80 20.75
N ALA A 46 0.56 17.57 20.29
CA ALA A 46 1.19 17.35 19.00
C ALA A 46 0.27 17.85 17.86
N PRO A 47 0.82 18.50 16.81
CA PRO A 47 0.02 18.90 15.66
C PRO A 47 -0.70 17.70 15.02
N PRO A 48 -1.92 17.89 14.49
CA PRO A 48 -2.66 16.81 13.83
C PRO A 48 -1.87 16.26 12.64
N ALA A 49 -1.79 14.92 12.56
CA ALA A 49 -1.08 14.23 11.49
C ALA A 49 -1.74 14.49 10.12
N SER A 50 -0.98 15.04 9.16
CA SER A 50 -1.53 15.35 7.83
C SER A 50 -1.87 14.08 7.05
N ARG A 51 -3.04 14.06 6.40
CA ARG A 51 -3.54 12.91 5.60
C ARG A 51 -3.18 12.98 4.11
N GLY A 52 -2.57 14.08 3.67
CA GLY A 52 -2.35 14.38 2.25
C GLY A 52 -1.53 13.32 1.51
N MET A 53 -0.49 12.77 2.16
CA MET A 53 0.38 11.76 1.53
C MET A 53 -0.40 10.48 1.19
N GLY A 54 -1.22 9.98 2.12
CA GLY A 54 -2.07 8.81 1.88
C GLY A 54 -3.07 9.04 0.75
N ALA A 55 -3.69 10.23 0.71
CA ALA A 55 -4.64 10.58 -0.34
C ALA A 55 -3.99 10.64 -1.74
N VAL A 56 -2.83 11.30 -1.87
CA VAL A 56 -2.10 11.37 -3.15
C VAL A 56 -1.66 9.99 -3.61
N SER A 57 -1.15 9.15 -2.70
CA SER A 57 -0.77 7.78 -3.04
C SER A 57 -1.95 6.93 -3.51
N LEU A 58 -3.13 7.10 -2.90
CA LEU A 58 -4.34 6.40 -3.30
C LEU A 58 -4.81 6.86 -4.68
N VAL A 59 -4.80 8.17 -4.94
CA VAL A 59 -5.19 8.71 -6.26
C VAL A 59 -4.25 8.21 -7.35
N ALA A 60 -2.93 8.21 -7.11
CA ALA A 60 -1.97 7.64 -8.05
C ALA A 60 -2.24 6.16 -8.33
N ALA A 61 -2.43 5.35 -7.28
CA ALA A 61 -2.76 3.93 -7.41
C ALA A 61 -4.07 3.69 -8.18
N LEU A 62 -5.10 4.50 -7.93
CA LEU A 62 -6.38 4.40 -8.62
C LEU A 62 -6.24 4.77 -10.10
N ILE A 63 -5.57 5.87 -10.43
CA ILE A 63 -5.34 6.26 -11.82
C ILE A 63 -4.56 5.16 -12.55
N ALA A 64 -3.53 4.59 -11.90
CA ALA A 64 -2.76 3.49 -12.46
C ALA A 64 -3.64 2.25 -12.72
N ALA A 65 -4.50 1.88 -11.77
CA ALA A 65 -5.35 0.70 -11.85
C ALA A 65 -6.59 0.85 -12.76
N LEU A 66 -6.97 2.07 -13.13
CA LEU A 66 -8.16 2.35 -13.94
C LEU A 66 -7.80 2.84 -15.34
N VAL A 67 -6.98 3.88 -15.44
CA VAL A 67 -6.71 4.57 -16.71
C VAL A 67 -5.83 3.71 -17.61
N ALA A 68 -4.74 3.16 -17.09
CA ALA A 68 -3.83 2.36 -17.91
C ALA A 68 -4.52 1.09 -18.47
N PRO A 69 -5.24 0.27 -17.66
CA PRO A 69 -5.97 -0.89 -18.18
C PRO A 69 -7.11 -0.52 -19.13
N ALA A 70 -7.81 0.60 -18.91
CA ALA A 70 -8.88 1.03 -19.81
C ALA A 70 -8.35 1.40 -21.19
N VAL A 71 -7.30 2.24 -21.27
CA VAL A 71 -6.71 2.64 -22.54
C VAL A 71 -6.05 1.45 -23.23
N ALA A 72 -5.27 0.65 -22.50
CA ALA A 72 -4.65 -0.55 -23.04
C ALA A 72 -5.68 -1.59 -23.51
N GLY A 73 -6.82 -1.72 -22.83
CA GLY A 73 -7.93 -2.57 -23.26
C GLY A 73 -8.52 -2.13 -24.60
N VAL A 74 -8.73 -0.83 -24.81
CA VAL A 74 -9.21 -0.30 -26.11
C VAL A 74 -8.20 -0.56 -27.22
N LEU A 75 -6.91 -0.39 -26.94
CA LEU A 75 -5.85 -0.71 -27.90
C LEU A 75 -5.78 -2.22 -28.18
N ALA A 76 -5.91 -3.04 -27.14
CA ALA A 76 -5.94 -4.49 -27.25
C ALA A 76 -7.13 -4.98 -28.10
N LEU A 77 -8.30 -4.36 -27.98
CA LEU A 77 -9.44 -4.62 -28.84
C LEU A 77 -9.10 -4.34 -30.31
N GLN A 78 -8.50 -3.18 -30.60
CA GLN A 78 -8.10 -2.81 -31.98
C GLN A 78 -7.06 -3.78 -32.54
N ILE A 79 -6.07 -4.16 -31.73
CA ILE A 79 -5.09 -5.19 -32.08
C ILE A 79 -5.80 -6.52 -32.36
N GLY A 80 -6.76 -6.92 -31.52
CA GLY A 80 -7.52 -8.16 -31.66
C GLY A 80 -8.43 -8.21 -32.88
N LEU A 81 -8.88 -7.06 -33.38
CA LEU A 81 -9.66 -6.97 -34.62
C LEU A 81 -8.78 -7.14 -35.87
N ALA A 82 -7.48 -6.88 -35.76
CA ALA A 82 -6.56 -6.85 -36.89
C ALA A 82 -5.57 -8.03 -36.93
N VAL A 83 -5.27 -8.62 -35.77
CA VAL A 83 -4.29 -9.71 -35.62
C VAL A 83 -4.95 -10.90 -34.95
N SER A 84 -4.96 -12.03 -35.67
CA SER A 84 -5.50 -13.29 -35.15
C SER A 84 -4.62 -13.85 -34.05
N VAL A 85 -5.25 -14.47 -33.04
CA VAL A 85 -4.57 -15.30 -32.02
C VAL A 85 -3.66 -16.35 -32.67
N ASN A 86 -4.09 -16.93 -33.80
CA ASN A 86 -3.34 -17.98 -34.48
C ASN A 86 -2.07 -17.46 -35.16
N ASP A 87 -2.01 -16.17 -35.49
CA ASP A 87 -0.82 -15.57 -36.12
C ASP A 87 0.22 -15.14 -35.07
N LEU A 88 -0.21 -14.95 -33.81
CA LEU A 88 0.66 -14.56 -32.70
C LEU A 88 1.52 -15.70 -32.16
N PHE A 89 1.19 -16.95 -32.48
CA PHE A 89 1.91 -18.12 -32.01
C PHE A 89 2.27 -19.03 -33.18
N ASP A 90 3.55 -19.38 -33.32
CA ASP A 90 3.95 -20.41 -34.28
C ASP A 90 3.48 -21.80 -33.78
N ARG A 91 3.63 -22.83 -34.62
CA ARG A 91 3.30 -24.23 -34.30
C ARG A 91 4.07 -24.77 -33.08
N SER A 92 5.19 -24.16 -32.70
CA SER A 92 5.93 -24.46 -31.46
C SER A 92 5.31 -23.81 -30.21
N GLY A 93 4.36 -22.88 -30.37
CA GLY A 93 3.80 -22.05 -29.31
C GLY A 93 4.63 -20.79 -29.02
N ASP A 94 5.68 -20.51 -29.81
CA ASP A 94 6.51 -19.32 -29.64
C ASP A 94 5.80 -18.06 -30.14
N PHE A 95 5.99 -16.97 -29.39
CA PHE A 95 5.37 -15.68 -29.71
C PHE A 95 6.02 -15.05 -30.95
N VAL A 96 5.21 -14.81 -31.98
CA VAL A 96 5.65 -14.25 -33.25
C VAL A 96 5.43 -12.73 -33.25
N ILE A 97 6.45 -11.99 -32.83
CA ILE A 97 6.43 -10.51 -32.78
C ILE A 97 6.08 -9.91 -34.15
N ALA A 98 6.46 -10.59 -35.24
CA ALA A 98 6.18 -10.12 -36.59
C ALA A 98 4.67 -9.98 -36.91
N ALA A 99 3.81 -10.73 -36.22
CA ALA A 99 2.36 -10.61 -36.39
C ALA A 99 1.81 -9.23 -35.96
N LEU A 100 2.55 -8.50 -35.12
CA LEU A 100 2.16 -7.17 -34.62
C LEU A 100 2.64 -6.01 -35.51
N PHE A 101 3.44 -6.26 -36.56
CA PHE A 101 3.90 -5.19 -37.47
C PHE A 101 2.76 -4.33 -38.06
N PRO A 102 1.60 -4.90 -38.45
CA PRO A 102 0.47 -4.11 -38.96
C PRO A 102 -0.10 -3.13 -37.94
N VAL A 103 -0.11 -3.52 -36.67
CA VAL A 103 -0.66 -2.77 -35.52
C VAL A 103 0.43 -2.28 -34.57
N ARG A 104 1.60 -1.95 -35.14
CA ARG A 104 2.78 -1.56 -34.37
C ARG A 104 2.53 -0.32 -33.51
N ILE A 105 1.73 0.62 -34.01
CA ILE A 105 1.55 1.90 -33.32
C ILE A 105 0.63 1.72 -32.10
N GLU A 106 -0.42 0.91 -32.23
CA GLU A 106 -1.32 0.52 -31.15
C GLU A 106 -0.56 -0.27 -30.08
N THR A 107 0.30 -1.19 -30.52
CA THR A 107 1.15 -2.00 -29.64
C THR A 107 2.11 -1.11 -28.83
N LEU A 108 2.78 -0.17 -29.49
CA LEU A 108 3.69 0.77 -28.83
C LEU A 108 2.95 1.68 -27.84
N TRP A 109 1.75 2.15 -28.18
CA TRP A 109 0.92 2.91 -27.25
C TRP A 109 0.47 2.07 -26.06
N ALA A 110 0.13 0.80 -26.26
CA ALA A 110 -0.23 -0.12 -25.18
C ALA A 110 0.97 -0.36 -24.25
N GLU A 111 2.17 -0.48 -24.80
CA GLU A 111 3.41 -0.59 -24.04
C GLU A 111 3.72 0.70 -23.26
N ILE A 112 3.54 1.88 -23.87
CA ILE A 112 3.67 3.17 -23.17
C ILE A 112 2.69 3.23 -21.99
N MET A 113 1.44 2.81 -22.17
CA MET A 113 0.44 2.78 -21.11
C MET A 113 0.79 1.78 -20.00
N PHE A 114 1.35 0.63 -20.35
CA PHE A 114 1.89 -0.33 -19.38
C PHE A 114 3.00 0.29 -18.53
N TRP A 115 3.95 0.98 -19.15
CA TRP A 115 5.06 1.63 -18.44
C TRP A 115 4.59 2.80 -17.58
N LEU A 116 3.70 3.66 -18.10
CA LEU A 116 3.12 4.76 -17.34
C LEU A 116 2.32 4.25 -16.13
N GLY A 117 1.49 3.22 -16.33
CA GLY A 117 0.75 2.55 -15.27
C GLY A 117 1.68 1.96 -14.20
N THR A 118 2.79 1.33 -14.63
CA THR A 118 3.77 0.73 -13.71
C THR A 118 4.47 1.79 -12.86
N VAL A 119 4.96 2.87 -13.48
CA VAL A 119 5.60 3.99 -12.76
C VAL A 119 4.61 4.61 -11.77
N LEU A 120 3.37 4.84 -12.18
CA LEU A 120 2.36 5.45 -11.33
C LEU A 120 1.92 4.53 -10.18
N GLY A 121 1.78 3.22 -10.46
CA GLY A 121 1.54 2.20 -9.44
C GLY A 121 2.67 2.14 -8.42
N LEU A 122 3.93 2.22 -8.87
CA LEU A 122 5.10 2.25 -8.01
C LEU A 122 5.10 3.49 -7.09
N PHE A 123 4.76 4.67 -7.61
CA PHE A 123 4.54 5.86 -6.78
C PHE A 123 3.42 5.66 -5.75
N GLY A 124 2.35 4.96 -6.12
CA GLY A 124 1.28 4.56 -5.21
C GLY A 124 1.78 3.67 -4.06
N VAL A 125 2.59 2.65 -4.37
CA VAL A 125 3.20 1.76 -3.36
C VAL A 125 4.13 2.54 -2.44
N ILE A 126 5.08 3.30 -3.00
CA ILE A 126 6.06 4.06 -2.22
C ILE A 126 5.36 5.09 -1.34
N GLY A 127 4.43 5.87 -1.91
CA GLY A 127 3.65 6.85 -1.17
C GLY A 127 2.80 6.23 -0.07
N GLY A 128 2.21 5.06 -0.33
CA GLY A 128 1.44 4.30 0.65
C GLY A 128 2.31 3.81 1.82
N ILE A 129 3.49 3.26 1.54
CA ILE A 129 4.46 2.84 2.56
C ILE A 129 4.86 4.04 3.43
N VAL A 130 5.20 5.18 2.82
CA VAL A 130 5.58 6.40 3.55
C VAL A 130 4.43 6.91 4.44
N ALA A 131 3.18 6.88 3.94
CA ALA A 131 2.01 7.25 4.71
C ALA A 131 1.77 6.33 5.93
N VAL A 132 1.96 5.02 5.75
CA VAL A 132 1.84 4.02 6.82
C VAL A 132 2.95 4.19 7.87
N ALA A 133 4.20 4.32 7.42
CA ALA A 133 5.38 4.47 8.28
C ALA A 133 5.30 5.74 9.12
N ARG A 134 4.87 6.86 8.54
CA ARG A 134 4.71 8.15 9.24
C ARG A 134 3.42 8.27 10.05
N ARG A 135 2.61 7.21 10.13
CA ARG A 135 1.28 7.19 10.78
C ARG A 135 0.35 8.31 10.28
N ARG A 136 0.50 8.72 9.02
CA ARG A 136 -0.14 9.89 8.38
C ARG A 136 -1.08 9.44 7.27
N GLY A 137 -2.24 8.90 7.66
CA GLY A 137 -3.24 8.37 6.72
C GLY A 137 -3.10 6.87 6.43
N ARG A 138 -2.87 6.05 7.47
CA ARG A 138 -2.63 4.60 7.37
C ARG A 138 -3.65 3.85 6.51
N GLY A 139 -4.94 4.12 6.66
CA GLY A 139 -5.98 3.44 5.89
C GLY A 139 -5.85 3.66 4.38
N MET A 140 -5.64 4.92 3.96
CA MET A 140 -5.42 5.26 2.56
C MET A 140 -4.09 4.70 2.03
N GLY A 141 -3.03 4.71 2.85
CA GLY A 141 -1.74 4.14 2.47
C GLY A 141 -1.81 2.63 2.25
N ILE A 142 -2.54 1.89 3.10
CA ILE A 142 -2.76 0.45 2.92
C ILE A 142 -3.58 0.19 1.66
N ALA A 143 -4.69 0.92 1.46
CA ALA A 143 -5.50 0.79 0.26
C ALA A 143 -4.70 1.05 -1.02
N ALA A 144 -3.86 2.10 -1.03
CA ALA A 144 -2.99 2.40 -2.16
C ALA A 144 -2.02 1.26 -2.49
N ILE A 145 -1.40 0.65 -1.47
CA ILE A 145 -0.49 -0.50 -1.65
C ILE A 145 -1.24 -1.68 -2.25
N VAL A 146 -2.42 -2.03 -1.73
CA VAL A 146 -3.22 -3.17 -2.21
C VAL A 146 -3.66 -2.95 -3.66
N ILE A 147 -4.21 -1.77 -3.98
CA ILE A 147 -4.65 -1.43 -5.33
C ILE A 147 -3.48 -1.47 -6.31
N ALA A 148 -2.35 -0.87 -5.94
CA ALA A 148 -1.17 -0.88 -6.79
C ALA A 148 -0.59 -2.28 -6.98
N ALA A 149 -0.66 -3.16 -5.97
CA ALA A 149 -0.24 -4.55 -6.08
C ALA A 149 -1.17 -5.38 -7.00
N LEU A 150 -2.47 -5.08 -7.02
CA LEU A 150 -3.43 -5.71 -7.93
C LEU A 150 -3.38 -5.14 -9.35
N GLY A 151 -2.84 -3.93 -9.52
CA GLY A 151 -2.77 -3.20 -10.79
C GLY A 151 -2.27 -4.03 -11.98
N PRO A 152 -1.12 -4.73 -11.89
CA PRO A 152 -0.64 -5.58 -12.98
C PRO A 152 -1.63 -6.67 -13.39
N GLY A 153 -2.28 -7.33 -12.43
CA GLY A 153 -3.28 -8.36 -12.71
C GLY A 153 -4.50 -7.80 -13.43
N ILE A 154 -5.00 -6.64 -12.98
CA ILE A 154 -6.12 -5.94 -13.63
C ILE A 154 -5.75 -5.54 -15.06
N PHE A 155 -4.53 -5.07 -15.28
CA PHE A 155 -4.03 -4.68 -16.60
C PHE A 155 -4.03 -5.85 -17.59
N PHE A 156 -3.37 -6.96 -17.24
CA PHE A 156 -3.28 -8.12 -18.13
C PHE A 156 -4.65 -8.76 -18.38
N LEU A 157 -5.53 -8.80 -17.36
CA LEU A 157 -6.88 -9.30 -17.52
C LEU A 157 -7.69 -8.45 -18.50
N ALA A 158 -7.63 -7.11 -18.39
CA ALA A 158 -8.33 -6.21 -19.30
C ALA A 158 -7.84 -6.35 -20.75
N VAL A 159 -6.52 -6.43 -20.94
CA VAL A 159 -5.90 -6.64 -22.26
C VAL A 159 -6.33 -7.98 -22.84
N ALA A 160 -6.23 -9.07 -22.08
CA ALA A 160 -6.58 -10.41 -22.56
C ALA A 160 -8.06 -10.52 -22.96
N ILE A 161 -8.96 -9.99 -22.13
CA ILE A 161 -10.41 -9.99 -22.42
C ILE A 161 -10.69 -9.18 -23.69
N MET A 162 -10.20 -7.95 -23.78
CA MET A 162 -10.51 -7.08 -24.92
C MET A 162 -9.89 -7.57 -26.22
N TYR A 163 -8.67 -8.10 -26.17
CA TYR A 163 -8.03 -8.73 -27.32
C TYR A 163 -8.81 -9.96 -27.80
N GLY A 164 -9.26 -10.81 -26.86
CA GLY A 164 -10.10 -11.97 -27.15
C GLY A 164 -11.46 -11.59 -27.75
N ILE A 165 -12.10 -10.53 -27.24
CA ILE A 165 -13.35 -9.98 -27.81
C ILE A 165 -13.11 -9.53 -29.25
N GLY A 166 -12.04 -8.78 -29.52
CA GLY A 166 -11.69 -8.33 -30.87
C GLY A 166 -11.52 -9.51 -31.82
N ASN A 167 -10.83 -10.56 -31.37
CA ASN A 167 -10.65 -11.77 -32.16
C ASN A 167 -11.97 -12.50 -32.44
N GLY A 168 -12.84 -12.63 -31.44
CA GLY A 168 -14.17 -13.22 -31.61
C GLY A 168 -15.10 -12.38 -32.49
N ILE A 169 -14.81 -11.10 -32.72
CA ILE A 169 -15.58 -10.28 -33.67
C ILE A 169 -15.03 -10.43 -35.09
N ALA A 170 -13.70 -10.44 -35.24
CA ALA A 170 -13.06 -10.39 -36.56
C ALA A 170 -12.79 -11.77 -37.20
N PHE A 171 -12.64 -12.82 -36.39
CA PHE A 171 -12.14 -14.12 -36.83
C PHE A 171 -12.97 -15.31 -36.31
N ASP A 172 -14.19 -15.08 -35.81
CA ASP A 172 -15.08 -16.18 -35.39
C ASP A 172 -15.44 -17.05 -36.60
N PRO A 173 -15.11 -18.35 -36.60
CA PRO A 173 -15.42 -19.24 -37.72
C PRO A 173 -16.92 -19.46 -37.96
N MET A 174 -17.78 -18.97 -37.06
CA MET A 174 -19.24 -19.11 -37.11
C MET A 174 -19.96 -17.84 -37.60
N ALA A 175 -19.24 -16.76 -37.89
CA ALA A 175 -19.77 -15.49 -38.38
C ALA A 175 -19.75 -15.36 -39.91
#